data_AF-A0A369AKF2-F1
#
_entry.id   AF-A0A369AKF2-F1
#
_cell.length_a   1.000
_cell.length_b   1.000
_cell.length_c   1.000
_cell.angle_alpha   90.00
_cell.angle_beta   90.00
_cell.angle_gamma   90.00
#
_symmetry.space_group_name_H-M   'P 1'
#
loop_
_entity.id
_entity.type
_entity.pdbx_description
1 polymer ?
#
loop_
_entity_poly.entity_id
_entity_poly.type
_entity_poly.pdbx_seq_one_letter_code
_entity_poly.pdbx_strand_id
1 'polypeptide(L)' 'MLISVPDSFHYSSLTEGDLIALKRNDSFIGYAVVYSKISGDIILDVDKKIWRAFNELLGESIPFTFDIEV' A
#
# COMPACT_ATOMS: atom_id res chain seq x y z
N MET A 1 9.39 -3.23 -0.78
CA MET A 1 8.96 -2.32 -1.88
C MET A 1 7.84 -1.48 -1.33
N LEU A 2 7.74 -0.21 -1.74
CA LEU A 2 6.73 0.68 -1.17
C LEU A 2 5.45 0.72 -2.00
N ILE A 3 4.31 0.69 -1.33
CA ILE A 3 2.99 0.99 -1.92
C ILE A 3 2.31 2.05 -1.04
N SER A 4 1.53 2.94 -1.66
CA SER A 4 0.65 3.87 -0.94
C SER A 4 -0.77 3.35 -0.99
N VAL A 5 -1.46 3.38 0.15
CA VAL A 5 -2.89 3.11 0.24
C VAL A 5 -3.59 4.25 0.97
N PRO A 6 -4.84 4.61 0.59
CA PRO A 6 -5.58 5.64 1.30
C PRO A 6 -5.72 5.29 2.79
N ASP A 7 -5.48 6.28 3.65
CA ASP A 7 -5.75 6.14 5.08
C ASP A 7 -7.27 5.97 5.27
N SER A 8 -7.64 5.08 6.18
CA SER A 8 -9.04 4.78 6.51
C SER A 8 -9.21 4.81 8.01
N PHE A 9 -10.45 4.98 8.48
CA PHE A 9 -10.73 4.95 9.92
C PHE A 9 -10.19 3.68 10.60
N HIS A 10 -10.19 2.55 9.89
CA HIS A 10 -9.67 1.27 10.38
C HIS A 10 -8.14 1.22 10.54
N TYR A 11 -7.41 2.20 9.98
CA TYR A 11 -5.96 2.29 10.04
C TYR A 11 -5.47 3.41 10.96
N SER A 12 -6.39 4.09 11.65
CA SER A 12 -6.10 5.19 12.56
C SER A 12 -5.18 4.79 13.72
N SER A 13 -5.24 3.54 14.16
CA SER A 13 -4.40 3.01 15.24
C SER A 13 -3.07 2.41 14.77
N LEU A 14 -2.81 2.37 13.47
CA LEU A 14 -1.55 1.84 12.95
C LEU A 14 -0.42 2.86 13.14
N THR A 15 0.75 2.34 13.52
CA THR A 15 1.96 3.11 13.77
C THR A 15 3.11 2.61 12.92
N GLU A 16 4.13 3.44 12.71
CA GLU A 16 5.32 3.03 11.95
C GLU A 16 6.00 1.82 12.59
N GLY A 17 6.34 0.83 11.77
CA GLY A 17 6.90 -0.45 12.20
C GLY A 17 5.86 -1.55 12.46
N ASP A 18 4.57 -1.24 12.47
CA ASP A 18 3.54 -2.27 12.69
C ASP A 18 3.49 -3.28 11.54
N LEU A 19 3.46 -4.57 11.90
CA LEU A 19 3.26 -5.67 10.96
C LEU A 19 1.76 -5.93 10.80
N ILE A 20 1.25 -5.74 9.59
CA ILE A 20 -0.16 -5.92 9.25
C ILE A 20 -0.36 -7.07 8.26
N ALA A 21 -1.46 -7.80 8.40
CA ALA A 21 -1.87 -8.80 7.44
C ALA A 21 -2.72 -8.16 6.33
N LEU A 22 -2.32 -8.35 5.09
CA LEU A 22 -3.08 -7.91 3.92
C LEU A 22 -4.02 -9.02 3.47
N LYS A 23 -5.26 -8.63 3.17
CA LYS A 23 -6.31 -9.53 2.67
C LYS A 23 -7.02 -8.91 1.45
N ARG A 24 -7.50 -9.77 0.57
CA ARG A 24 -8.39 -9.43 -0.55
C ARG A 24 -9.61 -10.36 -0.50
N ASN A 25 -10.82 -9.83 -0.41
CA ASN A 25 -12.06 -10.62 -0.33
C ASN A 25 -11.95 -11.75 0.72
N ASP A 26 -11.55 -11.39 1.94
CA ASP A 26 -11.27 -12.29 3.08
C ASP A 26 -10.12 -13.29 2.89
N SER A 27 -9.49 -13.35 1.72
CA SER A 27 -8.33 -14.21 1.46
C SER A 27 -7.03 -13.51 1.83
N PHE A 28 -6.19 -14.18 2.62
CA PHE A 28 -4.86 -13.68 2.98
C PHE A 28 -3.93 -13.63 1.77
N ILE A 29 -3.27 -12.49 1.56
CA ILE A 29 -2.35 -12.30 0.43
C ILE A 29 -0.90 -12.10 0.86
N GLY A 30 -0.65 -11.68 2.10
CA GLY A 30 0.69 -11.53 2.67
C GLY A 30 0.73 -10.54 3.82
N TYR A 31 1.94 -10.15 4.21
CA TYR A 31 2.18 -9.15 5.26
C TYR A 31 2.76 -7.87 4.70
N ALA A 32 2.53 -6.77 5.41
CA ALA A 32 3.15 -5.48 5.16
C ALA A 32 3.64 -4.88 6.47
N VAL A 33 4.70 -4.08 6.40
CA VAL A 33 5.13 -3.24 7.52
C VAL A 33 4.70 -1.81 7.23
N VAL A 34 4.10 -1.15 8.20
CA VAL A 34 3.78 0.28 8.08
C VAL A 34 5.10 1.04 8.04
N TYR A 35 5.42 1.61 6.89
CA TYR A 35 6.65 2.37 6.71
C TYR A 35 6.48 3.80 7.21
N SER A 36 5.39 4.47 6.79
CA SER A 36 5.06 5.80 7.27
C SER A 36 3.58 6.13 7.10
N LYS A 37 3.07 7.07 7.90
CA LYS A 37 1.76 7.68 7.72
C LYS A 37 1.92 9.13 7.30
N ILE A 38 1.40 9.45 6.12
CA ILE A 38 1.35 10.81 5.59
C ILE A 38 -0.11 11.28 5.56
N SER A 39 -0.34 12.58 5.38
CA SER A 39 -1.70 13.13 5.45
C SER A 39 -2.61 12.51 4.38
N GLY A 40 -3.50 11.60 4.81
CA GLY A 40 -4.48 10.93 3.95
C GLY A 40 -4.06 9.59 3.38
N ASP A 41 -2.80 9.16 3.57
CA ASP A 41 -2.25 7.93 2.99
C ASP A 41 -1.35 7.19 3.99
N ILE A 42 -1.27 5.87 3.84
CA ILE A 42 -0.32 5.00 4.54
C ILE A 42 0.64 4.40 3.52
N ILE A 43 1.92 4.55 3.80
CA ILE A 43 2.99 3.92 3.04
C ILE A 43 3.31 2.58 3.70
N LEU A 44 3.23 1.52 2.90
CA LEU A 44 3.47 0.16 3.32
C LEU A 44 4.72 -0.40 2.64
N ASP A 45 5.62 -1.00 3.42
CA ASP A 45 6.68 -1.85 2.90
C ASP A 45 6.17 -3.27 2.75
N VAL A 46 6.17 -3.75 1.51
CA VAL A 46 5.65 -5.04 1.10
C VAL A 46 6.68 -5.85 0.33
N ASP A 47 6.49 -7.16 0.31
CA ASP A 47 7.29 -8.03 -0.55
C ASP A 47 6.98 -7.85 -2.04
N LYS A 48 7.82 -8.45 -2.89
CA LYS A 48 7.67 -8.40 -4.36
C LYS A 48 6.37 -9.04 -4.85
N LYS A 49 5.84 -10.05 -4.15
CA LYS A 49 4.63 -10.77 -4.55
C LYS A 49 3.40 -9.88 -4.37
N ILE A 50 3.31 -9.21 -3.22
CA ILE A 50 2.23 -8.27 -2.92
C ILE A 50 2.33 -7.05 -3.83
N TRP A 51 3.52 -6.50 -4.05
CA TRP A 51 3.71 -5.37 -4.96
C TRP A 51 3.22 -5.69 -6.38
N ARG A 52 3.50 -6.90 -6.89
CA ARG A 52 2.98 -7.36 -8.19
C ARG A 52 1.46 -7.48 -8.18
N ALA A 53 0.89 -8.13 -7.18
CA ALA A 53 -0.55 -8.27 -7.05
C ALA A 53 -1.25 -6.90 -6.97
N PHE A 54 -0.66 -5.94 -6.26
CA PHE A 54 -1.16 -4.57 -6.16
C PHE A 54 -1.11 -3.83 -7.51
N ASN A 55 -0.01 -3.98 -8.26
CA ASN A 55 0.10 -3.39 -9.59
C ASN A 55 -0.75 -4.07 -10.65
N GLU A 56 -1.02 -5.36 -10.55
CA GLU A 56 -1.98 -6.03 -11.43
C GLU A 56 -3.39 -5.49 -11.19
N LEU A 57 -3.74 -5.19 -9.94
CA LEU A 57 -5.02 -4.55 -9.57
C LEU A 57 -5.13 -3.12 -10.10
N LEU A 58 -4.06 -2.32 -10.02
CA LEU A 58 -4.05 -0.94 -10.50
C LEU A 58 -3.83 -0.83 -12.01
N GLY A 59 -3.13 -1.81 -12.61
CA GLY A 59 -2.82 -1.87 -14.04
C GLY A 59 -4.04 -2.07 -14.93
N GLU A 60 -5.18 -2.45 -14.37
CA GLU A 60 -6.48 -2.43 -15.06
C GLU A 60 -7.04 -0.99 -15.25
N SER A 61 -6.41 0.02 -14.64
CA SER A 61 -6.83 1.43 -14.69
C SER A 61 -5.61 2.37 -14.78
N ILE A 62 -5.11 2.64 -15.99
CA ILE A 62 -4.00 3.60 -16.23
C ILE A 62 -4.55 4.77 -17.05
N PRO A 63 -4.46 6.02 -16.56
CA PRO A 63 -3.27 6.80 -16.88
C PRO A 63 -2.74 7.65 -15.74
N PHE A 64 -1.41 7.75 -15.63
CA PHE A 64 -0.77 9.04 -15.35
C PHE A 64 0.70 9.05 -15.73
N THR A 65 1.14 10.25 -16.10
CA THR A 65 2.51 10.64 -16.42
C THR A 65 3.09 11.33 -15.19
N PHE A 66 4.33 11.00 -14.82
CA PHE A 66 5.10 11.82 -13.87
C PHE A 66 5.98 12.77 -14.68
N ASP A 67 5.72 14.06 -14.59
CA ASP A 67 6.71 15.09 -14.91
C ASP A 67 7.27 15.62 -13.60
N ILE A 68 8.56 15.36 -13.36
CA ILE A 68 9.33 15.94 -12.26
C ILE A 68 10.29 16.95 -12.91
N GLU A 69 10.02 18.24 -12.77
CA GLU A 69 10.98 19.30 -13.08
C GLU A 69 11.72 19.72 -11.81
N VAL A 70 13.04 19.91 -11.93
CA VAL A 70 13.97 20.34 -10.86
C VAL A 70 14.09 21.85 -10.87
#